data_AF-A0A2X2UCC0-F1
#
_entry.id   AF-A0A2X2UCC0-F1
#
_cell.length_a   1.000
_cell.length_b   1.000
_cell.length_c   1.000
_cell.angle_alpha   90.00
_cell.angle_beta   90.00
_cell.angle_gamma   90.00
#
_symmetry.space_group_name_H-M   'P 1'
#
loop_
_entity.id
_entity.type
_entity.pdbx_description
1 polymer ?
#
loop_
_entity_poly.entity_id
_entity_poly.type
_entity_poly.pdbx_seq_one_letter_code
_entity_poly.pdbx_strand_id
1 'polypeptide(L)' 'MASNIKLLGCQLNTIDPETLIYFQQLGITDIQYNTPDIPGEKTWAFEDIKAYKEKTESYGVKLVCIENVPIRFL' A
#
# COMPACT_ATOMS: atom_id res chain seq x y z
N MET A 1 -6.33 26.97 -13.34
CA MET A 1 -6.86 25.62 -13.02
C MET A 1 -5.77 24.89 -12.26
N ALA A 2 -6.02 24.46 -11.02
CA ALA A 2 -5.09 23.57 -10.34
C ALA A 2 -5.13 22.21 -11.05
N SER A 3 -3.97 21.64 -11.39
CA SER A 3 -3.87 20.31 -11.96
C SER A 3 -4.27 19.27 -10.90
N ASN A 4 -5.14 18.30 -11.25
CA ASN A 4 -5.55 17.18 -10.37
C ASN A 4 -4.45 16.11 -10.20
N ILE A 5 -3.17 16.51 -10.26
CA ILE A 5 -2.04 15.58 -10.14
C ILE A 5 -1.82 15.28 -8.66
N LYS A 6 -1.78 14.00 -8.33
CA LYS A 6 -1.44 13.51 -6.98
C LYS A 6 -0.06 12.84 -7.02
N LEU A 7 0.68 13.01 -5.93
CA LEU A 7 1.92 12.28 -5.69
C LEU A 7 1.63 11.04 -4.86
N LEU A 8 2.31 9.93 -5.19
CA LEU A 8 2.08 8.61 -4.62
C LEU A 8 3.43 8.02 -4.17
N GLY A 9 3.51 7.55 -2.93
CA GLY A 9 4.61 6.70 -2.48
C GLY A 9 4.41 5.30 -3.05
N CYS A 10 5.34 4.80 -3.86
CA CYS A 10 5.15 3.58 -4.63
C CYS A 10 6.37 2.65 -4.57
N GLN A 11 6.24 1.46 -5.15
CA GLN A 11 7.26 0.39 -5.18
C GLN A 11 7.64 -0.14 -3.78
N LEU A 12 6.69 -0.12 -2.83
CA LEU A 12 6.84 -0.75 -1.52
C LEU A 12 6.35 -2.20 -1.56
N ASN A 13 7.09 -3.16 -1.00
CA ASN A 13 6.62 -4.56 -0.98
C ASN A 13 6.08 -4.99 0.40
N THR A 14 6.40 -4.24 1.45
CA THR A 14 6.01 -4.51 2.83
C THR A 14 5.62 -3.22 3.53
N ILE A 15 4.83 -3.36 4.60
CA ILE A 15 4.51 -2.23 5.47
C ILE A 15 5.76 -1.91 6.29
N ASP A 16 6.47 -0.86 5.90
CA ASP A 16 7.61 -0.30 6.62
C ASP A 16 7.22 1.04 7.27
N PRO A 17 7.04 1.11 8.60
CA PRO A 17 6.60 2.32 9.28
C PRO A 17 7.51 3.53 9.06
N GLU A 18 8.83 3.33 9.02
CA GLU A 18 9.80 4.41 8.84
C GLU A 18 9.63 5.08 7.47
N THR A 19 9.52 4.29 6.40
CA THR A 19 9.25 4.79 5.05
C THR A 19 7.90 5.49 4.94
N LEU A 20 6.85 4.96 5.57
CA LEU A 20 5.53 5.60 5.56
C LEU A 20 5.53 6.95 6.26
N ILE A 21 6.20 7.07 7.41
CA ILE A 21 6.37 8.33 8.14
C ILE A 21 7.22 9.30 7.31
N TYR A 22 8.28 8.82 6.65
CA TYR A 22 9.10 9.63 5.74
C TYR A 22 8.26 10.23 4.60
N PHE A 23 7.41 9.44 3.94
CA PHE A 23 6.51 9.96 2.91
C PHE A 23 5.53 11.00 3.46
N GLN A 24 4.98 10.76 4.66
CA GLN A 24 4.10 11.71 5.32
C GLN A 24 4.80 13.05 5.59
N GLN A 25 6.06 13.05 6.00
CA GLN A 25 6.87 14.26 6.19
C GLN A 25 7.09 15.04 4.89
N LEU A 26 7.09 14.35 3.73
CA LEU A 26 7.14 14.96 2.41
C LEU A 26 5.75 15.41 1.89
N GLY A 27 4.68 15.23 2.67
CA GLY A 27 3.31 15.51 2.26
C GLY A 27 2.70 14.47 1.32
N ILE A 28 3.36 13.32 1.13
CA ILE A 28 2.88 12.21 0.31
C ILE A 28 2.13 11.25 1.23
N THR A 29 0.81 11.17 1.06
CA THR A 29 -0.05 10.34 1.91
C THR A 29 -0.77 9.23 1.15
N ASP A 30 -0.84 9.29 -0.17
CA ASP A 30 -1.35 8.21 -1.00
C ASP A 30 -0.21 7.19 -1.23
N ILE A 31 -0.47 5.89 -0.99
CA ILE A 31 0.52 4.79 -1.05
C ILE A 31 0.08 3.68 -2.00
N GLN A 32 1.06 3.09 -2.69
CA GLN A 32 0.94 1.88 -3.49
C GLN A 32 1.93 0.81 -3.02
N TYR A 33 1.46 -0.44 -2.96
CA TYR A 33 2.32 -1.59 -2.71
C TYR A 33 2.50 -2.46 -3.96
N ASN A 34 3.73 -2.87 -4.21
CA ASN A 34 4.07 -3.84 -5.23
C ASN A 34 4.10 -5.25 -4.67
N THR A 35 3.10 -6.04 -5.10
CA THR A 35 2.96 -7.46 -4.76
C THR A 35 3.19 -7.69 -3.26
N PRO A 36 2.38 -7.05 -2.39
CA PRO A 36 2.56 -7.12 -0.96
C PRO A 36 2.43 -8.55 -0.46
N ASP A 37 3.15 -8.86 0.61
CA ASP A 37 3.12 -10.15 1.29
C ASP A 37 1.81 -10.33 2.08
N ILE A 38 0.72 -10.52 1.33
CA ILE A 38 -0.61 -10.85 1.85
C ILE A 38 -0.79 -12.37 1.65
N PRO A 39 -1.20 -13.11 2.69
CA PRO A 39 -1.33 -14.57 2.62
C PRO A 39 -2.43 -15.00 1.63
N GLY A 40 -2.24 -16.18 1.05
CA GLY A 40 -3.25 -16.86 0.24
C GLY A 40 -2.64 -17.87 -0.72
N GLU A 41 -3.30 -19.01 -0.94
CA GLU A 41 -2.78 -20.12 -1.78
C GLU A 41 -3.15 -19.99 -3.27
N LYS A 42 -4.23 -19.27 -3.57
CA LYS A 42 -4.76 -19.06 -4.95
C LYS A 42 -5.28 -17.66 -5.18
N THR A 43 -5.77 -17.04 -4.12
CA THR A 43 -6.34 -15.70 -4.07
C THR A 43 -6.08 -15.13 -2.68
N TRP A 44 -5.98 -13.82 -2.56
CA TRP A 44 -6.07 -13.15 -1.27
C TRP A 44 -7.51 -13.19 -0.75
N ALA A 45 -7.69 -13.48 0.54
CA ALA A 45 -9.00 -13.31 1.16
C ALA A 45 -9.29 -11.82 1.37
N PHE A 46 -10.58 -11.46 1.34
CA PHE A 46 -11.00 -10.08 1.60
C PHE A 46 -10.50 -9.55 2.95
N GLU A 47 -10.59 -10.38 4.00
CA GLU A 47 -10.17 -9.98 5.34
C GLU A 47 -8.66 -9.71 5.42
N ASP A 48 -7.84 -10.45 4.68
CA ASP A 48 -6.39 -10.22 4.65
C ASP A 48 -6.04 -8.91 3.92
N ILE A 49 -6.72 -8.61 2.80
CA ILE A 49 -6.57 -7.33 2.10
C ILE A 49 -7.02 -6.18 3.00
N LYS A 50 -8.15 -6.35 3.69
CA LYS A 50 -8.71 -5.35 4.60
C LYS A 50 -7.77 -5.10 5.78
N ALA A 51 -7.26 -6.15 6.42
CA ALA A 51 -6.31 -6.03 7.52
C ALA A 51 -5.00 -5.34 7.07
N TYR A 52 -4.52 -5.66 5.87
CA TYR A 52 -3.35 -4.99 5.28
C TYR A 52 -3.59 -3.50 5.07
N LYS A 53 -4.75 -3.15 4.49
CA LYS A 53 -5.19 -1.76 4.32
C LYS A 53 -5.28 -1.03 5.65
N GLU A 54 -5.99 -1.58 6.63
CA GLU A 54 -6.16 -0.97 7.95
C GLU A 54 -4.81 -0.77 8.66
N LYS A 55 -3.90 -1.74 8.56
CA LYS A 55 -2.55 -1.62 9.11
C LYS A 55 -1.75 -0.51 8.43
N THR A 56 -1.72 -0.43 7.10
CA THR A 56 -1.10 0.69 6.39
C THR A 56 -1.69 2.03 6.81
N GLU A 57 -3.02 2.13 6.84
CA GLU A 57 -3.71 3.40 7.11
C GLU A 57 -3.60 3.83 8.58
N SER A 58 -3.28 2.90 9.49
CA SER A 58 -2.97 3.22 10.89
C SER A 58 -1.75 4.16 11.05
N TYR A 59 -0.88 4.26 10.04
CA TYR A 59 0.25 5.19 10.00
C TYR A 59 -0.10 6.58 9.44
N GLY A 60 -1.39 6.91 9.27
CA GLY A 60 -1.83 8.22 8.80
C GLY A 60 -1.61 8.47 7.30
N VAL A 61 -1.47 7.38 6.54
CA VAL A 61 -1.42 7.35 5.07
C VAL A 61 -2.68 6.67 4.53
N LYS A 62 -2.83 6.60 3.21
CA LYS A 62 -3.95 5.97 2.51
C LYS A 62 -3.42 4.93 1.52
N LEU A 63 -3.92 3.70 1.61
CA LEU A 63 -3.66 2.71 0.57
C LEU A 63 -4.57 2.97 -0.64
N VAL A 64 -3.97 3.31 -1.79
CA VAL A 64 -4.69 3.65 -3.03
C VAL A 64 -4.76 2.49 -4.00
N CYS A 65 -3.67 1.75 -4.16
CA CYS A 65 -3.64 0.60 -5.05
C CYS A 65 -2.60 -0.45 -4.64
N ILE A 66 -2.80 -1.66 -5.16
CA ILE A 66 -1.83 -2.75 -5.13
C ILE A 66 -1.49 -3.06 -6.58
N GLU A 67 -0.20 -3.09 -6.89
CA GLU A 67 0.30 -3.42 -8.23
C GLU A 67 1.65 -4.13 -8.10
N ASN A 68 1.75 -5.46 -8.14
CA ASN A 68 0.84 -6.38 -8.82
C ASN A 68 0.14 -7.38 -7.89
N VAL A 69 -0.76 -8.17 -8.47
CA VAL A 69 -1.16 -9.46 -7.90
C VAL A 69 -0.04 -10.48 -8.19
N PRO A 70 0.31 -11.38 -7.25
CA PRO A 70 1.37 -12.36 -7.45
C PRO A 70 1.13 -13.22 -8.69
N ILE A 71 2.19 -13.49 -9.46
CA ILE A 71 2.15 -14.48 -10.57
C ILE A 71 1.92 -15.89 -10.01
N ARG A 72 2.41 -16.14 -8.79
CA ARG A 72 2.19 -17.36 -8.02
C ARG A 72 1.91 -16.98 -6.57
N PHE A 73 0.84 -17.54 -6.04
CA PHE A 73 0.51 -17.50 -4.63
C PHE A 73 1.35 -18.55 -3.88
N LEU A 74 1.73 -18.25 -2.63
CA LEU A 74 2.57 -19.09 -1.78
C LEU A 74 1.72 -19.93 -0.82
#